data_AF-A0A9P7UNK1-F1
#
_entry.id   AF-A0A9P7UNK1-F1
#
_cell.length_a   1.000
_cell.length_b   1.000
_cell.length_c   1.000
_cell.angle_alpha   90.00
_cell.angle_beta   90.00
_cell.angle_gamma   90.00
#
_symmetry.space_group_name_H-M   'P 1'
#
loop_
_entity.id
_entity.type
_entity.pdbx_description
1 polymer ?
#
loop_
_entity_poly.entity_id
_entity_poly.type
_entity_poly.pdbx_seq_one_letter_code
_entity_poly.pdbx_strand_id
1 'polypeptide(L)'
;MPCLGSTRLVFDLLEVSPSLRRPLSSLRSLSFFFPSSMPPRCTFSTMEHSPNDLFDYTSGRWIINDALRQERRLIFNVDGLRRLAAQSVNRSPDDIVDLAKLAEGGFNRTFLISMRGDFQMVARIPYPATVPKYYAVASEVATMALLCSSGLPIPKVYGYSPAPDNAAETEYIFMEFVRGTKLSEVWLDLGDREIMSVLRQLAQLESKMMSISFPAGGSLYYAQDLEKVAGGPGIPLEDERFRVGPDVRLPLWYGRRSQLDVDRGPYERAETALVRAAHKELAYLKQFGQPLLPFQRVRREGYRYQEQSSSEHIENLNRYLLIASSVVPRDPALSHFSIRHPDLQQNNIVVSRSPNSDWQVISLFDWQHASILPPFLLAGIPERLAAASSTTASDPWEGETLALKVALIEATEN
;
A
#
# COMPACT_ATOMS: atom_id res chain seq x y z
N MET A 1 -51.73 24.81 -26.45
CA MET A 1 -51.60 25.94 -25.50
C MET A 1 -52.21 25.52 -24.17
N PRO A 2 -51.74 25.98 -23.00
CA PRO A 2 -50.35 26.18 -22.57
C PRO A 2 -50.09 25.66 -21.11
N CYS A 3 -48.87 25.90 -20.62
CA CYS A 3 -48.47 26.23 -19.24
C CYS A 3 -47.85 25.17 -18.30
N LEU A 4 -46.58 25.47 -18.00
CA LEU A 4 -45.75 25.07 -16.86
C LEU A 4 -46.34 25.47 -15.50
N GLY A 5 -45.98 24.72 -14.45
CA GLY A 5 -46.13 25.10 -13.04
C GLY A 5 -45.17 24.29 -12.15
N SER A 6 -44.09 24.93 -11.71
CA SER A 6 -43.10 24.45 -10.75
C SER A 6 -43.71 24.34 -9.34
N THR A 7 -43.39 23.28 -8.60
CA THR A 7 -43.67 23.16 -7.15
C THR A 7 -42.37 23.00 -6.36
N ARG A 8 -42.11 24.00 -5.52
CA ARG A 8 -41.04 24.06 -4.53
C ARG A 8 -41.37 23.15 -3.35
N LEU A 9 -40.38 22.39 -2.88
CA LEU A 9 -40.40 21.72 -1.58
C LEU A 9 -39.96 22.70 -0.49
N VAL A 10 -40.82 22.82 0.52
CA VAL A 10 -40.66 23.62 1.73
C VAL A 10 -39.81 22.85 2.74
N PHE A 11 -38.71 23.42 3.18
CA PHE A 11 -38.02 23.04 4.42
C PHE A 11 -37.69 24.31 5.19
N ASP A 12 -38.64 24.77 5.98
CA ASP A 12 -38.39 25.67 7.10
C ASP A 12 -39.14 25.09 8.29
N LEU A 13 -38.39 24.71 9.32
CA LEU A 13 -38.75 24.75 10.75
C LEU A 13 -37.57 24.15 11.51
N LEU A 14 -36.63 25.02 11.91
CA LEU A 14 -35.98 25.03 13.23
C LEU A 14 -35.10 26.28 13.32
N GLU A 15 -35.47 27.19 14.21
CA GLU A 15 -34.89 28.51 14.41
C GLU A 15 -33.46 28.45 14.98
N VAL A 16 -32.54 29.23 14.38
CA VAL A 16 -31.28 29.63 15.02
C VAL A 16 -31.11 31.14 14.88
N SER A 17 -30.97 31.83 16.01
CA SER A 17 -30.90 33.29 16.13
C SER A 17 -29.70 33.94 15.40
N PRO A 18 -29.86 35.19 14.94
CA PRO A 18 -28.86 35.88 14.11
C PRO A 18 -27.88 36.68 14.97
N SER A 19 -26.67 36.19 15.12
CA SER A 19 -25.53 37.03 15.45
C SER A 19 -24.27 36.47 14.83
N LEU A 20 -23.81 37.13 13.76
CA LEU A 20 -22.41 37.50 13.52
C LEU A 20 -22.32 38.20 12.17
N ARG A 21 -22.30 39.54 12.25
CA ARG A 21 -21.90 40.42 11.16
C ARG A 21 -20.47 40.05 10.74
N ARG A 22 -20.27 39.89 9.42
CA ARG A 22 -18.94 39.88 8.79
C ARG A 22 -18.20 41.19 9.09
N PRO A 23 -16.91 41.16 9.42
CA PRO A 23 -16.00 42.21 9.00
C PRO A 23 -15.29 41.75 7.72
N LEU A 24 -15.52 42.51 6.65
CA LEU A 24 -14.58 42.62 5.55
C LEU A 24 -13.30 43.27 6.10
N SER A 25 -12.20 42.52 6.15
CA SER A 25 -10.87 43.12 6.28
C SER A 25 -9.98 42.61 5.15
N SER A 26 -9.67 43.54 4.27
CA SER A 26 -8.62 43.45 3.27
C SER A 26 -7.28 43.14 3.95
N LEU A 27 -6.64 42.03 3.59
CA LEU A 27 -5.22 41.84 3.84
C LEU A 27 -4.50 41.61 2.53
N ARG A 28 -3.47 42.44 2.37
CA ARG A 28 -2.63 42.61 1.19
C ARG A 28 -1.97 41.29 0.80
N SER A 29 -2.08 40.97 -0.49
CA SER A 29 -1.22 39.99 -1.15
C SER A 29 0.24 40.42 -1.01
N LEU A 30 1.02 39.62 -0.30
CA LEU A 30 2.47 39.59 -0.43
C LEU A 30 2.81 38.28 -1.15
N SER A 31 2.86 38.38 -2.47
CA SER A 31 3.35 37.33 -3.37
C SER A 31 4.84 37.13 -3.13
N PHE A 32 5.23 36.11 -2.37
CA PHE A 32 6.58 35.58 -2.43
C PHE A 32 6.62 34.48 -3.50
N PHE A 33 7.04 34.87 -4.70
CA PHE A 33 7.47 33.93 -5.73
C PHE A 33 8.78 33.29 -5.25
N PHE A 34 8.73 32.00 -4.92
CA PHE A 34 9.93 31.16 -4.89
C PHE A 34 9.85 30.19 -6.06
N PRO A 35 10.75 30.27 -7.06
CA PRO A 35 10.88 29.21 -8.05
C PRO A 35 11.64 28.06 -7.37
N SER A 36 10.92 27.10 -6.80
CA SER A 36 11.54 25.83 -6.41
C SER A 36 11.53 24.87 -7.60
N SER A 37 12.31 25.19 -8.64
CA SER A 37 12.83 24.16 -9.53
C SER A 37 13.92 23.41 -8.78
N MET A 38 13.54 22.39 -8.01
CA MET A 38 14.50 21.38 -7.57
C MET A 38 14.59 20.35 -8.71
N PRO A 39 15.75 20.19 -9.36
CA PRO A 39 15.91 19.09 -10.31
C PRO A 39 15.80 17.77 -9.54
N PRO A 40 15.29 16.69 -10.14
CA PRO A 40 15.49 15.36 -9.58
C PRO A 40 16.98 15.06 -9.59
N ARG A 41 17.66 15.29 -8.46
CA ARG A 41 19.02 14.80 -8.26
C ARG A 41 18.94 13.30 -7.95
N CYS A 42 18.86 12.49 -9.00
CA CYS A 42 19.49 11.18 -8.96
C CYS A 42 20.90 11.35 -9.55
N THR A 43 21.81 11.94 -8.78
CA THR A 43 23.23 11.81 -9.06
C THR A 43 23.64 10.41 -8.62
N PHE A 44 23.90 9.52 -9.58
CA PHE A 44 24.72 8.34 -9.35
C PHE A 44 26.09 8.82 -8.85
N SER A 45 26.24 8.88 -7.53
CA SER A 45 27.54 9.05 -6.91
C SER A 45 28.08 7.65 -6.70
N THR A 46 29.07 7.26 -7.49
CA THR A 46 29.97 6.15 -7.16
C THR A 46 30.78 6.60 -5.93
N MET A 47 30.17 6.57 -4.75
CA MET A 47 30.92 6.70 -3.50
C MET A 47 31.63 5.38 -3.26
N GLU A 48 32.93 5.46 -2.97
CA GLU A 48 33.70 4.32 -2.50
C GLU A 48 32.97 3.67 -1.31
N HIS A 49 32.69 2.37 -1.44
CA HIS A 49 31.91 1.61 -0.49
C HIS A 49 32.55 1.63 0.90
N SER A 50 32.02 2.48 1.79
CA SER A 50 32.28 2.31 3.22
C SER A 50 31.46 1.11 3.72
N PRO A 51 32.00 0.26 4.61
CA PRO A 51 31.23 -0.84 5.21
C PRO A 51 29.93 -0.41 5.89
N ASN A 52 29.84 0.86 6.30
CA ASN A 52 28.66 1.43 6.95
C ASN A 52 27.50 1.70 5.98
N ASP A 53 27.76 1.81 4.67
CA ASP A 53 26.74 2.18 3.68
C ASP A 53 25.69 1.08 3.48
N LEU A 54 26.01 -0.17 3.85
CA LEU A 54 25.10 -1.32 3.81
C LEU A 54 24.07 -1.27 4.95
N PHE A 55 24.44 -0.70 6.10
CA PHE A 55 23.66 -0.75 7.33
C PHE A 55 22.92 0.56 7.62
N ASP A 56 23.48 1.69 7.21
CA ASP A 56 22.92 3.01 7.51
C ASP A 56 21.99 3.52 6.41
N TYR A 57 20.96 4.27 6.82
CA TYR A 57 20.06 4.97 5.90
C TYR A 57 20.77 6.19 5.33
N THR A 58 20.98 6.23 4.01
CA THR A 58 21.76 7.30 3.35
C THR A 58 20.95 8.10 2.33
N SER A 59 19.71 7.69 2.05
CA SER A 59 18.87 8.32 1.03
C SER A 59 18.22 9.65 1.46
N GLY A 60 18.44 10.10 2.70
CA GLY A 60 17.96 11.40 3.18
C GLY A 60 18.11 11.60 4.69
N ARG A 61 17.65 12.76 5.18
CA ARG A 61 17.57 13.10 6.61
C ARG A 61 16.18 13.61 6.95
N TRP A 62 15.74 13.38 8.18
CA TRP A 62 14.49 13.93 8.68
C TRP A 62 14.69 15.35 9.20
N ILE A 63 13.71 16.21 8.91
CA ILE A 63 13.68 17.57 9.46
C ILE A 63 13.48 17.54 10.98
N ILE A 64 12.78 16.51 11.50
CA ILE A 64 12.45 16.34 12.92
C ILE A 64 12.82 14.92 13.36
N ASN A 65 13.40 14.80 14.55
CA ASN A 65 13.73 13.52 15.20
C ASN A 65 14.74 12.65 14.42
N ASP A 66 15.59 13.23 13.56
CA ASP A 66 16.58 12.50 12.74
C ASP A 66 17.45 11.54 13.58
N ALA A 67 17.98 12.04 14.71
CA ALA A 67 18.80 11.25 15.62
C ALA A 67 18.04 10.08 16.29
N LEU A 68 16.71 10.13 16.31
CA LEU A 68 15.86 9.06 16.86
C LEU A 68 15.53 7.99 15.83
N ARG A 69 15.88 8.17 14.54
CA ARG A 69 15.52 7.25 13.44
C ARG A 69 16.41 6.00 13.34
N GLN A 70 16.94 5.52 14.47
CA GLN A 70 17.78 4.32 14.52
C GLN A 70 17.04 3.07 14.06
N GLU A 71 15.70 3.07 14.05
CA GLU A 71 14.88 1.96 13.56
C GLU A 71 15.06 1.65 12.07
N ARG A 72 15.77 2.52 11.32
CA ARG A 72 16.14 2.29 9.91
C ARG A 72 17.58 1.85 9.71
N ARG A 73 18.33 1.68 10.81
CA ARG A 73 19.60 0.95 10.77
C ARG A 73 19.28 -0.54 10.72
N LEU A 74 19.77 -1.19 9.69
CA LEU A 74 19.50 -2.61 9.42
C LEU A 74 20.82 -3.35 9.49
N ILE A 75 21.06 -4.06 10.60
CA ILE A 75 22.25 -4.89 10.78
C ILE A 75 21.88 -6.33 10.43
N PHE A 76 22.71 -6.97 9.63
CA PHE A 76 22.54 -8.35 9.19
C PHE A 76 23.90 -8.96 8.82
N ASN A 77 23.95 -10.28 8.72
CA ASN A 77 25.16 -11.00 8.34
C ASN A 77 25.32 -11.05 6.82
N VAL A 78 26.25 -10.24 6.29
CA VAL A 78 26.47 -10.06 4.85
C VAL A 78 26.90 -11.36 4.17
N ASP A 79 27.81 -12.12 4.77
CA ASP A 79 28.30 -13.40 4.22
C ASP A 79 27.22 -14.48 4.29
N GLY A 80 26.40 -14.45 5.35
CA GLY A 80 25.18 -15.24 5.46
C GLY A 80 24.20 -14.98 4.31
N LEU A 81 23.91 -13.70 4.05
CA LEU A 81 23.03 -13.29 2.96
C LEU A 81 23.57 -13.73 1.59
N ARG A 82 24.87 -13.55 1.35
CA ARG A 82 25.54 -14.01 0.12
C ARG A 82 25.40 -15.51 -0.08
N ARG A 83 25.66 -16.30 0.96
CA ARG A 83 25.53 -17.77 0.89
C ARG A 83 24.10 -18.19 0.56
N LEU A 84 23.11 -17.62 1.24
CA LEU A 84 21.70 -17.92 1.01
C LEU A 84 21.25 -17.49 -0.40
N ALA A 85 21.72 -16.35 -0.90
CA ALA A 85 21.43 -15.88 -2.25
C ALA A 85 21.95 -16.85 -3.31
N ALA A 86 23.20 -17.28 -3.20
CA ALA A 86 23.78 -18.25 -4.13
C ALA A 86 23.03 -19.61 -4.09
N GLN A 87 22.71 -20.09 -2.88
CA GLN A 87 21.94 -21.32 -2.70
C GLN A 87 20.55 -21.25 -3.33
N SER A 88 19.86 -20.10 -3.24
CA SER A 88 18.50 -19.91 -3.79
C SER A 88 18.41 -20.12 -5.31
N VAL A 89 19.54 -20.04 -6.01
CA VAL A 89 19.65 -20.26 -7.47
C VAL A 89 20.61 -21.40 -7.83
N ASN A 90 20.91 -22.29 -6.87
CA ASN A 90 21.80 -23.45 -7.03
C ASN A 90 23.21 -23.09 -7.55
N ARG A 91 23.81 -22.01 -7.01
CA ARG A 91 25.16 -21.54 -7.37
C ARG A 91 26.12 -21.53 -6.17
N SER A 92 27.41 -21.38 -6.43
CA SER A 92 28.41 -21.23 -5.38
C SER A 92 28.40 -19.79 -4.82
N PRO A 93 28.61 -19.58 -3.52
CA PRO A 93 28.87 -18.24 -2.97
C PRO A 93 30.04 -17.52 -3.66
N ASP A 94 31.02 -18.26 -4.19
CA ASP A 94 32.16 -17.72 -4.94
C ASP A 94 31.77 -17.11 -6.30
N ASP A 95 30.55 -17.39 -6.77
CA ASP A 95 29.99 -16.80 -7.98
C ASP A 95 29.46 -15.38 -7.73
N ILE A 96 29.29 -14.94 -6.48
CA ILE A 96 28.87 -13.57 -6.17
C ILE A 96 30.03 -12.62 -6.41
N VAL A 97 29.83 -11.72 -7.36
CA VAL A 97 30.81 -10.69 -7.74
C VAL A 97 30.63 -9.44 -6.88
N ASP A 98 29.38 -9.05 -6.64
CA ASP A 98 29.09 -7.80 -5.94
C ASP A 98 27.75 -7.86 -5.17
N LEU A 99 27.69 -7.08 -4.09
CA LEU A 99 26.49 -6.79 -3.30
C LEU A 99 26.45 -5.27 -3.07
N ALA A 100 25.65 -4.57 -3.86
CA ALA A 100 25.50 -3.13 -3.78
C ALA A 100 24.11 -2.74 -3.27
N LYS A 101 24.02 -1.63 -2.54
CA LYS A 101 22.72 -1.07 -2.16
C LYS A 101 22.00 -0.55 -3.40
N LEU A 102 20.78 -1.02 -3.65
CA LEU A 102 19.99 -0.66 -4.83
C LEU A 102 19.02 0.49 -4.53
N ALA A 103 18.24 0.36 -3.46
CA ALA A 103 17.29 1.38 -3.03
C ALA A 103 16.91 1.23 -1.55
N GLU A 104 16.44 2.33 -0.96
CA GLU A 104 15.91 2.39 0.41
C GLU A 104 14.48 2.93 0.36
N GLY A 105 13.53 2.15 0.87
CA GLY A 105 12.11 2.50 0.91
C GLY A 105 11.63 2.92 2.30
N GLY A 106 10.30 3.00 2.46
CA GLY A 106 9.68 3.25 3.77
C GLY A 106 9.79 2.05 4.72
N PHE A 107 9.76 0.83 4.17
CA PHE A 107 9.67 -0.42 4.92
C PHE A 107 10.83 -1.38 4.68
N ASN A 108 11.55 -1.26 3.57
CA ASN A 108 12.58 -2.22 3.19
C ASN A 108 13.84 -1.52 2.66
N ARG A 109 14.99 -2.16 2.86
CA ARG A 109 16.21 -1.90 2.10
C ARG A 109 16.37 -2.97 1.04
N THR A 110 16.81 -2.57 -0.15
CA THR A 110 17.05 -3.48 -1.27
C THR A 110 18.50 -3.41 -1.70
N PHE A 111 19.05 -4.57 -2.04
CA PHE A 111 20.40 -4.75 -2.55
C PHE A 111 20.36 -5.45 -3.89
N LEU A 112 21.23 -5.04 -4.80
CA LEU A 112 21.50 -5.74 -6.04
C LEU A 112 22.66 -6.72 -5.79
N ILE A 113 22.39 -8.00 -6.03
CA ILE A 113 23.40 -9.05 -6.03
C ILE A 113 23.74 -9.37 -7.47
N SER A 114 25.01 -9.19 -7.83
CA SER A 114 25.52 -9.54 -9.15
C SER A 114 26.37 -10.80 -9.05
N MET A 115 26.10 -11.77 -9.92
CA MET A 115 26.81 -13.05 -9.99
C MET A 115 27.53 -13.21 -11.33
N ARG A 116 28.49 -14.12 -11.38
CA ARG A 116 29.18 -14.50 -12.62
C ARG A 116 28.17 -14.95 -13.69
N GLY A 117 28.45 -14.61 -14.95
CA GLY A 117 27.57 -14.91 -16.08
C GLY A 117 26.32 -14.02 -16.14
N ASP A 118 26.49 -12.72 -15.83
CA ASP A 118 25.50 -11.64 -15.95
C ASP A 118 24.17 -11.82 -15.19
N PHE A 119 24.09 -12.83 -14.34
CA PHE A 119 22.92 -13.07 -13.52
C PHE A 119 22.85 -12.06 -12.38
N GLN A 120 21.67 -11.47 -12.21
CA GLN A 120 21.41 -10.48 -11.17
C GLN A 120 20.11 -10.81 -10.43
N MET A 121 20.10 -10.55 -9.14
CA MET A 121 18.91 -10.65 -8.30
C MET A 121 18.83 -9.48 -7.32
N VAL A 122 17.64 -9.23 -6.80
CA VAL A 122 17.40 -8.26 -5.73
C VAL A 122 17.24 -9.01 -4.42
N ALA A 123 17.98 -8.61 -3.39
CA ALA A 123 17.70 -8.96 -2.00
C ALA A 123 16.93 -7.82 -1.35
N ARG A 124 15.71 -8.10 -0.87
CA ARG A 124 14.86 -7.15 -0.14
C ARG A 124 14.80 -7.56 1.32
N ILE A 125 15.20 -6.66 2.21
CA ILE A 125 15.27 -6.87 3.65
C ILE A 125 14.38 -5.85 4.35
N PRO A 126 13.38 -6.28 5.15
CA PRO A 126 12.51 -5.38 5.88
C PRO A 126 13.24 -4.67 7.01
N TYR A 127 12.93 -3.40 7.23
CA TYR A 127 13.42 -2.66 8.39
C TYR A 127 12.85 -3.23 9.70
N PRO A 128 13.55 -3.07 10.83
CA PRO A 128 13.05 -3.48 12.16
C PRO A 128 11.67 -2.94 12.51
N ALA A 129 11.29 -1.77 11.97
CA ALA A 129 9.99 -1.14 12.19
C ALA A 129 8.83 -1.76 11.39
N THR A 130 9.10 -2.65 10.42
CA THR A 130 8.08 -3.33 9.64
C THR A 130 7.26 -4.25 10.55
N VAL A 131 5.94 -4.07 10.53
CA VAL A 131 5.02 -4.87 11.34
C VAL A 131 3.82 -5.30 10.51
N PRO A 132 3.37 -6.55 10.63
CA PRO A 132 3.96 -7.67 11.39
C PRO A 132 5.14 -8.30 10.64
N LYS A 133 6.33 -8.46 11.26
CA LYS A 133 7.55 -8.90 10.55
C LYS A 133 7.40 -10.21 9.78
N TYR A 134 7.12 -11.31 10.50
CA TYR A 134 6.99 -12.64 9.90
C TYR A 134 5.89 -12.68 8.85
N TYR A 135 4.70 -12.22 9.25
CA TYR A 135 3.52 -12.27 8.39
C TYR A 135 3.65 -11.38 7.15
N ALA A 136 4.32 -10.22 7.24
CA ALA A 136 4.50 -9.33 6.09
C ALA A 136 5.38 -9.98 5.01
N VAL A 137 6.48 -10.62 5.38
CA VAL A 137 7.37 -11.31 4.43
C VAL A 137 6.70 -12.56 3.86
N ALA A 138 6.16 -13.42 4.73
CA ALA A 138 5.49 -14.66 4.29
C ALA A 138 4.32 -14.35 3.34
N SER A 139 3.54 -13.31 3.65
CA SER A 139 2.40 -12.95 2.82
C SER A 139 2.76 -12.26 1.51
N GLU A 140 3.77 -11.40 1.52
CA GLU A 140 4.27 -10.74 0.30
C GLU A 140 4.73 -11.79 -0.71
N VAL A 141 5.52 -12.78 -0.27
CA VAL A 141 6.05 -13.82 -1.16
C VAL A 141 4.95 -14.72 -1.72
N ALA A 142 4.02 -15.16 -0.87
CA ALA A 142 2.91 -16.00 -1.33
C ALA A 142 2.04 -15.25 -2.36
N THR A 143 1.75 -13.97 -2.10
CA THR A 143 1.01 -13.10 -3.02
C THR A 143 1.73 -12.97 -4.36
N MET A 144 3.03 -12.67 -4.34
CA MET A 144 3.83 -12.58 -5.56
C MET A 144 3.81 -13.87 -6.36
N ALA A 145 3.95 -15.02 -5.70
CA ALA A 145 3.98 -16.32 -6.35
C ALA A 145 2.64 -16.67 -7.03
N LEU A 146 1.51 -16.50 -6.35
CA LEU A 146 0.18 -16.76 -6.92
C LEU A 146 -0.12 -15.87 -8.12
N LEU A 147 0.18 -14.57 -7.99
CA LEU A 147 -0.11 -13.62 -9.05
C LEU A 147 0.84 -13.82 -10.25
N CYS A 148 2.12 -14.13 -10.01
CA CYS A 148 3.07 -14.51 -11.05
C CYS A 148 2.62 -15.78 -11.80
N SER A 149 2.16 -16.82 -11.09
CA SER A 149 1.64 -18.04 -11.72
C SER A 149 0.32 -17.82 -12.47
N SER A 150 -0.43 -16.78 -12.09
CA SER A 150 -1.62 -16.33 -12.81
C SER A 150 -1.28 -15.50 -14.06
N GLY A 151 0.01 -15.30 -14.36
CA GLY A 151 0.49 -14.59 -15.54
C GLY A 151 0.43 -13.07 -15.42
N LEU A 152 0.51 -12.53 -14.20
CA LEU A 152 0.77 -11.11 -14.00
C LEU A 152 2.29 -10.83 -14.07
N PRO A 153 2.69 -9.63 -14.54
CA PRO A 153 4.10 -9.25 -14.63
C PRO A 153 4.62 -8.93 -13.23
N ILE A 154 5.03 -9.96 -12.50
CA ILE A 154 5.53 -9.86 -11.13
C ILE A 154 6.88 -10.59 -11.07
N PRO A 155 7.89 -10.00 -10.40
CA PRO A 155 9.21 -10.60 -10.29
C PRO A 155 9.14 -12.01 -9.69
N LYS A 156 9.88 -12.94 -10.27
CA LYS A 156 10.01 -14.28 -9.69
C LYS A 156 10.75 -14.23 -8.36
N VAL A 157 10.26 -14.97 -7.37
CA VAL A 157 10.95 -15.15 -6.10
C VAL A 157 11.88 -16.36 -6.20
N TYR A 158 13.16 -16.18 -5.85
CA TYR A 158 14.17 -17.24 -5.83
C TYR A 158 14.29 -17.91 -4.46
N GLY A 159 14.10 -17.15 -3.40
CA GLY A 159 14.15 -17.66 -2.03
C GLY A 159 13.76 -16.60 -1.03
N TYR A 160 13.35 -17.00 0.17
CA TYR A 160 12.96 -16.05 1.23
C TYR A 160 13.10 -16.71 2.60
N SER A 161 13.21 -15.88 3.64
CA SER A 161 13.01 -16.31 5.03
C SER A 161 12.17 -15.25 5.75
N PRO A 162 11.00 -15.61 6.29
CA PRO A 162 10.17 -14.69 7.08
C PRO A 162 10.63 -14.61 8.55
N ALA A 163 11.62 -15.40 8.96
CA ALA A 163 12.19 -15.38 10.31
C ALA A 163 13.69 -15.03 10.26
N PRO A 164 14.23 -14.35 11.29
CA PRO A 164 15.65 -14.00 11.35
C PRO A 164 16.55 -15.18 11.75
N ASP A 165 15.98 -16.32 12.15
CA ASP A 165 16.70 -17.56 12.47
C ASP A 165 17.21 -18.23 11.18
N ASN A 166 18.20 -17.61 10.56
CA ASN A 166 18.87 -18.06 9.35
C ASN A 166 20.28 -17.44 9.29
N ALA A 167 21.09 -17.86 8.32
CA ALA A 167 22.49 -17.42 8.22
C ALA A 167 22.68 -15.91 8.04
N ALA A 168 21.70 -15.18 7.48
CA ALA A 168 21.74 -13.73 7.32
C ALA A 168 21.33 -12.97 8.60
N GLU A 169 20.82 -13.66 9.62
CA GLU A 169 20.35 -13.07 10.90
C GLU A 169 19.23 -12.03 10.71
N THR A 170 18.50 -12.09 9.59
CA THR A 170 17.40 -11.18 9.24
C THR A 170 16.43 -11.84 8.28
N GLU A 171 15.18 -11.38 8.25
CA GLU A 171 14.21 -11.76 7.23
C GLU A 171 14.64 -11.25 5.85
N TYR A 172 14.35 -11.97 4.77
CA TYR A 172 14.72 -11.52 3.43
C TYR A 172 13.81 -12.10 2.35
N ILE A 173 13.82 -11.47 1.18
CA ILE A 173 13.26 -11.96 -0.08
C ILE A 173 14.33 -11.79 -1.17
N PHE A 174 14.74 -12.88 -1.80
CA PHE A 174 15.51 -12.88 -3.04
C PHE A 174 14.56 -12.99 -4.22
N MET A 175 14.64 -12.03 -5.14
CA MET A 175 13.74 -11.97 -6.28
C MET A 175 14.45 -11.50 -7.54
N GLU A 176 13.80 -11.70 -8.67
CA GLU A 176 14.25 -11.30 -10.00
C GLU A 176 14.57 -9.81 -10.07
N PHE A 177 15.72 -9.49 -10.66
CA PHE A 177 16.04 -8.13 -11.04
C PHE A 177 15.43 -7.80 -12.41
N VAL A 178 14.40 -6.97 -12.43
CA VAL A 178 13.72 -6.57 -13.67
C VAL A 178 14.47 -5.39 -14.31
N ARG A 179 14.94 -5.60 -15.54
CA ARG A 179 15.61 -4.57 -16.34
C ARG A 179 14.58 -3.70 -17.05
N GLY A 180 14.31 -2.53 -16.48
CA GLY A 180 13.46 -1.50 -17.07
C GLY A 180 13.56 -0.19 -16.32
N THR A 181 12.68 0.74 -16.67
CA THR A 181 12.64 2.09 -16.09
C THR A 181 11.41 2.24 -15.22
N LYS A 182 11.54 2.89 -14.07
CA LYS A 182 10.35 3.18 -13.23
C LYS A 182 9.45 4.15 -13.98
N LEU A 183 8.14 3.94 -13.91
CA LEU A 183 7.19 4.83 -14.56
C LEU A 183 7.34 6.29 -14.09
N SER A 184 7.66 6.50 -12.81
CA SER A 184 7.88 7.83 -12.25
C SER A 184 9.05 8.61 -12.87
N GLU A 185 10.04 7.92 -13.42
CA GLU A 185 11.22 8.55 -14.04
C GLU A 185 10.91 9.09 -15.42
N VAL A 186 9.93 8.51 -16.12
CA VAL A 186 9.56 8.88 -17.49
C VAL A 186 8.20 9.56 -17.57
N TRP A 187 7.41 9.56 -16.49
CA TRP A 187 6.02 9.99 -16.48
C TRP A 187 5.80 11.40 -17.06
N LEU A 188 6.68 12.35 -16.70
CA LEU A 188 6.58 13.73 -17.15
C LEU A 188 6.95 13.92 -18.63
N ASP A 189 7.65 12.94 -19.22
CA ASP A 189 8.08 12.96 -20.62
C ASP A 189 7.10 12.21 -21.54
N LEU A 190 6.12 11.49 -20.98
CA LEU A 190 5.14 10.73 -21.75
C LEU A 190 4.13 11.67 -22.41
N GLY A 191 3.86 11.45 -23.70
CA GLY A 191 2.74 12.10 -24.38
C GLY A 191 1.39 11.47 -24.00
N ASP A 192 0.28 12.19 -24.20
CA ASP A 192 -1.08 11.72 -23.85
C ASP A 192 -1.40 10.32 -24.35
N ARG A 193 -1.01 9.99 -25.59
CA ARG A 193 -1.21 8.66 -26.19
C ARG A 193 -0.46 7.56 -25.45
N GLU A 194 0.77 7.84 -25.02
CA GLU A 194 1.61 6.90 -24.27
C GLU A 194 1.03 6.72 -22.86
N ILE A 195 0.60 7.80 -22.21
CA ILE A 195 -0.09 7.75 -20.91
C ILE A 195 -1.34 6.88 -21.00
N MET A 196 -2.20 7.12 -22.00
CA MET A 196 -3.41 6.31 -22.22
C MET A 196 -3.09 4.83 -22.46
N SER A 197 -2.01 4.53 -23.19
CA SER A 197 -1.56 3.16 -23.44
C SER A 197 -1.14 2.46 -22.15
N VAL A 198 -0.35 3.13 -21.30
CA VAL A 198 0.07 2.61 -19.99
C VAL A 198 -1.13 2.43 -19.06
N LEU A 199 -2.03 3.40 -18.97
CA LEU A 199 -3.24 3.31 -18.14
C LEU A 199 -4.14 2.16 -18.56
N ARG A 200 -4.28 1.91 -19.87
CA ARG A 200 -5.05 0.76 -20.38
C ARG A 200 -4.44 -0.56 -19.94
N GLN A 201 -3.11 -0.70 -20.01
CA GLN A 201 -2.41 -1.89 -19.52
C GLN A 201 -2.62 -2.09 -18.01
N LEU A 202 -2.51 -1.01 -17.23
CA LEU A 202 -2.75 -1.08 -15.78
C LEU A 202 -4.18 -1.50 -15.45
N ALA A 203 -5.18 -0.97 -16.16
CA ALA A 203 -6.57 -1.37 -16.00
C ALA A 203 -6.79 -2.85 -16.35
N GLN A 204 -6.13 -3.36 -17.39
CA GLN A 204 -6.18 -4.79 -17.75
C GLN A 204 -5.54 -5.67 -16.66
N LEU A 205 -4.40 -5.24 -16.11
CA LEU A 205 -3.75 -5.94 -15.00
C LEU A 205 -4.62 -5.92 -13.73
N GLU A 206 -5.26 -4.79 -13.43
CA GLU A 206 -6.18 -4.67 -12.30
C GLU A 206 -7.42 -5.57 -12.46
N SER A 207 -8.04 -5.56 -13.64
CA SER A 207 -9.14 -6.47 -13.97
C SER A 207 -8.74 -7.93 -13.80
N LYS A 208 -7.54 -8.31 -14.27
CA LYS A 208 -7.00 -9.66 -14.12
C LYS A 208 -6.72 -10.05 -12.66
N MET A 209 -6.28 -9.11 -11.82
CA MET A 209 -6.13 -9.38 -10.37
C MET A 209 -7.50 -9.60 -9.71
N MET A 210 -8.47 -8.75 -10.04
CA MET A 210 -9.79 -8.77 -9.41
C MET A 210 -10.63 -9.99 -9.82
N SER A 211 -10.35 -10.59 -10.98
CA SER A 211 -11.02 -11.83 -11.42
C SER A 211 -10.55 -13.08 -10.68
N ILE A 212 -9.47 -13.01 -9.91
CA ILE A 212 -9.02 -14.10 -9.04
C ILE A 212 -9.94 -14.15 -7.82
N SER A 213 -10.68 -15.24 -7.68
CA SER A 213 -11.59 -15.46 -6.56
C SER A 213 -10.87 -16.12 -5.38
N PHE A 214 -11.18 -15.66 -4.18
CA PHE A 214 -10.67 -16.24 -2.94
C PHE A 214 -11.79 -16.75 -2.05
N PRO A 215 -11.56 -17.84 -1.28
CA PRO A 215 -12.57 -18.43 -0.41
C PRO A 215 -12.88 -17.57 0.83
N ALA A 216 -11.98 -16.65 1.19
CA ALA A 216 -12.09 -15.78 2.36
C ALA A 216 -11.26 -14.51 2.20
N GLY A 217 -11.55 -13.50 3.01
CA GLY A 217 -10.74 -12.30 3.17
C GLY A 217 -9.59 -12.48 4.16
N GLY A 218 -8.57 -11.64 4.08
CA GLY A 218 -7.36 -11.75 4.90
C GLY A 218 -6.12 -11.43 4.09
N SER A 219 -5.07 -12.23 4.22
CA SER A 219 -3.88 -12.15 3.38
C SER A 219 -3.42 -13.55 2.96
N LEU A 220 -2.71 -13.65 1.84
CA LEU A 220 -2.28 -14.92 1.27
C LEU A 220 -0.99 -15.42 1.92
N TYR A 221 -0.84 -16.73 2.12
CA TYR A 221 0.35 -17.37 2.67
C TYR A 221 0.61 -18.72 1.98
N TYR A 222 1.84 -19.21 2.06
CA TYR A 222 2.08 -20.63 1.87
C TYR A 222 1.59 -21.42 3.08
N ALA A 223 1.07 -22.63 2.85
CA ALA A 223 0.61 -23.53 3.92
C ALA A 223 1.67 -23.74 5.02
N GLN A 224 2.91 -24.04 4.60
CA GLN A 224 4.05 -24.27 5.50
C GLN A 224 4.40 -23.07 6.41
N ASP A 225 4.07 -21.85 6.00
CA ASP A 225 4.40 -20.66 6.78
C ASP A 225 3.36 -20.38 7.86
N LEU A 226 2.09 -20.73 7.61
CA LEU A 226 1.03 -20.66 8.61
C LEU A 226 1.15 -21.74 9.67
N GLU A 227 1.65 -22.93 9.32
CA GLU A 227 1.88 -24.03 10.27
C GLU A 227 2.91 -23.67 11.37
N LYS A 228 3.81 -22.72 11.08
CA LYS A 228 4.86 -22.26 12.00
C LYS A 228 4.39 -21.18 12.97
N VAL A 229 3.18 -20.64 12.81
CA VAL A 229 2.68 -19.52 13.62
C VAL A 229 1.38 -19.87 14.33
N ALA A 230 1.17 -19.25 15.49
CA ALA A 230 -0.10 -19.35 16.21
C ALA A 230 -1.17 -18.55 15.44
N GLY A 231 -2.26 -19.21 15.04
CA GLY A 231 -3.31 -18.58 14.23
C GLY A 231 -4.24 -19.54 13.48
N GLY A 232 -3.97 -20.84 13.56
CA GLY A 232 -4.72 -21.86 12.82
C GLY A 232 -4.19 -22.03 11.39
N PRO A 233 -4.62 -23.08 10.69
CA PRO A 233 -4.03 -23.47 9.41
C PRO A 233 -4.46 -22.59 8.22
N GLY A 234 -5.23 -21.52 8.44
CA GLY A 234 -5.84 -20.72 7.38
C GLY A 234 -6.88 -21.49 6.55
N ILE A 235 -7.46 -20.81 5.55
CA ILE A 235 -8.44 -21.38 4.61
C ILE A 235 -7.74 -21.68 3.28
N PRO A 236 -7.73 -22.93 2.79
CA PRO A 236 -7.01 -23.31 1.57
C PRO A 236 -7.68 -22.76 0.31
N LEU A 237 -6.87 -22.42 -0.69
CA LEU A 237 -7.31 -22.15 -2.07
C LEU A 237 -7.42 -23.47 -2.87
N GLU A 238 -7.88 -23.40 -4.12
CA GLU A 238 -7.85 -24.54 -5.06
C GLU A 238 -6.41 -25.06 -5.25
N ASP A 239 -5.44 -24.15 -5.36
CA ASP A 239 -4.03 -24.50 -5.23
C ASP A 239 -3.68 -24.59 -3.74
N GLU A 240 -3.67 -25.83 -3.23
CA GLU A 240 -3.47 -26.15 -1.81
C GLU A 240 -2.13 -25.66 -1.23
N ARG A 241 -1.18 -25.25 -2.08
CA ARG A 241 0.06 -24.58 -1.64
C ARG A 241 -0.26 -23.26 -0.93
N PHE A 242 -1.35 -22.60 -1.32
CA PHE A 242 -1.74 -21.29 -0.83
C PHE A 242 -2.94 -21.35 0.10
N ARG A 243 -2.93 -20.46 1.10
CA ARG A 243 -4.00 -20.33 2.08
C ARG A 243 -4.25 -18.87 2.43
N VAL A 244 -5.51 -18.53 2.73
CA VAL A 244 -5.88 -17.25 3.31
C VAL A 244 -5.72 -17.34 4.83
N GLY A 245 -4.89 -16.46 5.38
CA GLY A 245 -4.62 -16.36 6.81
C GLY A 245 -4.95 -14.97 7.37
N PRO A 246 -4.35 -14.61 8.51
CA PRO A 246 -4.52 -13.29 9.13
C PRO A 246 -4.21 -12.14 8.17
N ASP A 247 -4.97 -11.06 8.24
CA ASP A 247 -4.80 -9.85 7.43
C ASP A 247 -3.55 -9.07 7.88
N VAL A 248 -2.65 -8.79 6.94
CA VAL A 248 -1.38 -8.08 7.21
C VAL A 248 -1.42 -6.58 6.99
N ARG A 249 -2.59 -5.99 6.69
CA ARG A 249 -2.70 -4.54 6.48
C ARG A 249 -2.14 -3.77 7.66
N LEU A 250 -1.25 -2.82 7.38
CA LEU A 250 -0.53 -2.05 8.39
C LEU A 250 -1.43 -1.41 9.48
N PRO A 251 -2.63 -0.86 9.18
CA PRO A 251 -3.54 -0.34 10.21
C PRO A 251 -4.01 -1.37 11.26
N LEU A 252 -3.86 -2.67 11.00
CA LEU A 252 -4.20 -3.73 11.95
C LEU A 252 -3.06 -4.01 12.96
N TRP A 253 -1.83 -3.59 12.64
CA TRP A 253 -0.62 -3.97 13.37
C TRP A 253 0.20 -2.79 13.89
N TYR A 254 0.09 -1.61 13.27
CA TYR A 254 0.95 -0.48 13.57
C TYR A 254 0.88 -0.01 15.04
N GLY A 255 2.05 0.25 15.62
CA GLY A 255 2.22 0.73 16.99
C GLY A 255 1.72 -0.28 18.02
N ARG A 256 0.99 0.20 19.04
CA ARG A 256 0.45 -0.66 20.11
C ARG A 256 -0.61 -1.66 19.63
N ARG A 257 -1.09 -1.57 18.38
CA ARG A 257 -2.03 -2.54 17.80
C ARG A 257 -1.42 -3.93 17.60
N SER A 258 -0.10 -4.01 17.43
CA SER A 258 0.63 -5.29 17.38
C SER A 258 0.57 -6.08 18.69
N GLN A 259 0.31 -5.40 19.81
CA GLN A 259 0.26 -6.00 21.16
C GLN A 259 -1.13 -6.54 21.51
N LEU A 260 -2.13 -6.32 20.66
CA LEU A 260 -3.50 -6.77 20.90
C LEU A 260 -3.65 -8.25 20.56
N ASP A 261 -4.21 -9.01 21.48
CA ASP A 261 -4.69 -10.36 21.23
C ASP A 261 -6.11 -10.29 20.66
N VAL A 262 -6.20 -10.16 19.34
CA VAL A 262 -7.45 -10.03 18.59
C VAL A 262 -7.39 -10.85 17.32
N ASP A 263 -8.53 -11.39 16.93
CA ASP A 263 -8.73 -12.06 15.65
C ASP A 263 -8.53 -11.07 14.48
N ARG A 264 -7.60 -11.40 13.60
CA ARG A 264 -7.23 -10.63 12.40
C ARG A 264 -7.60 -11.34 11.11
N GLY A 265 -8.51 -12.31 11.18
CA GLY A 265 -8.92 -13.14 10.05
C GLY A 265 -8.25 -14.52 10.05
N PRO A 266 -8.58 -15.36 9.06
CA PRO A 266 -9.30 -15.03 7.83
C PRO A 266 -10.81 -14.72 8.02
N TYR A 267 -11.44 -14.07 7.03
CA TYR A 267 -12.84 -13.63 7.05
C TYR A 267 -13.67 -14.40 6.02
N GLU A 268 -14.58 -15.27 6.46
CA GLU A 268 -15.44 -16.04 5.53
C GLU A 268 -16.54 -15.21 4.86
N ARG A 269 -16.89 -14.05 5.44
CA ARG A 269 -17.95 -13.17 4.94
C ARG A 269 -17.51 -11.72 4.95
N ALA A 270 -17.99 -10.94 3.98
CA ALA A 270 -17.72 -9.51 3.88
C ALA A 270 -18.08 -8.74 5.17
N GLU A 271 -19.21 -9.08 5.79
CA GLU A 271 -19.63 -8.54 7.08
C GLU A 271 -18.60 -8.79 8.19
N THR A 272 -17.99 -9.98 8.22
CA THR A 272 -17.00 -10.33 9.22
C THR A 272 -15.76 -9.44 9.11
N ALA A 273 -15.34 -9.07 7.90
CA ALA A 273 -14.22 -8.14 7.70
C ALA A 273 -14.51 -6.75 8.32
N LEU A 274 -15.75 -6.26 8.18
CA LEU A 274 -16.22 -5.00 8.78
C LEU A 274 -16.28 -5.07 10.31
N VAL A 275 -16.87 -6.14 10.84
CA VAL A 275 -17.08 -6.34 12.29
C VAL A 275 -15.75 -6.54 13.02
N ARG A 276 -14.85 -7.37 12.48
CA ARG A 276 -13.55 -7.66 13.10
C ARG A 276 -12.66 -6.41 13.16
N ALA A 277 -12.68 -5.57 12.13
CA ALA A 277 -11.97 -4.29 12.14
C ALA A 277 -12.45 -3.38 13.29
N ALA A 278 -13.76 -3.29 13.52
CA ALA A 278 -14.32 -2.50 14.63
C ALA A 278 -14.03 -3.11 16.00
N HIS A 279 -14.14 -4.44 16.17
CA HIS A 279 -13.78 -5.12 17.42
C HIS A 279 -12.32 -4.88 17.82
N LYS A 280 -11.40 -4.87 16.85
CA LYS A 280 -10.00 -4.51 17.09
C LYS A 280 -9.86 -3.07 17.57
N GLU A 281 -10.52 -2.11 16.94
CA GLU A 281 -10.45 -0.70 17.39
C GLU A 281 -11.09 -0.52 18.78
N LEU A 282 -12.15 -1.25 19.09
CA LEU A 282 -12.71 -1.31 20.45
C LEU A 282 -11.69 -1.86 21.46
N ALA A 283 -11.01 -2.96 21.14
CA ALA A 283 -9.97 -3.53 22.00
C ALA A 283 -8.82 -2.52 22.21
N TYR A 284 -8.38 -1.85 21.14
CA TYR A 284 -7.37 -0.80 21.22
C TYR A 284 -7.80 0.33 22.15
N LEU A 285 -9.01 0.87 21.99
CA LEU A 285 -9.49 1.99 22.80
C LEU A 285 -9.70 1.60 24.27
N LYS A 286 -10.14 0.36 24.55
CA LYS A 286 -10.28 -0.14 25.92
C LYS A 286 -8.94 -0.28 26.63
N GLN A 287 -7.91 -0.75 25.94
CA GLN A 287 -6.60 -1.00 26.54
C GLN A 287 -5.67 0.22 26.54
N PHE A 288 -5.75 1.04 25.50
CA PHE A 288 -4.77 2.09 25.19
C PHE A 288 -5.39 3.46 24.91
N GLY A 289 -6.72 3.57 24.93
CA GLY A 289 -7.42 4.80 24.64
C GLY A 289 -7.10 5.88 25.66
N GLN A 290 -6.85 7.08 25.16
CA GLN A 290 -6.64 8.27 25.98
C GLN A 290 -7.28 9.47 25.26
N PRO A 291 -7.69 10.51 26.00
CA PRO A 291 -8.16 11.74 25.39
C PRO A 291 -7.11 12.33 24.45
N LEU A 292 -7.54 12.68 23.23
CA LEU A 292 -6.66 13.24 22.21
C LEU A 292 -7.39 14.32 21.42
N LEU A 293 -6.66 15.36 21.03
CA LEU A 293 -7.15 16.27 20.00
C LEU A 293 -7.38 15.50 18.69
N PRO A 294 -8.43 15.85 17.92
CA PRO A 294 -8.63 15.30 16.59
C PRO A 294 -7.34 15.36 15.76
N PHE A 295 -6.98 14.21 15.18
CA PHE A 295 -5.76 14.09 14.37
C PHE A 295 -5.79 15.06 13.19
N GLN A 296 -6.92 15.09 12.47
CA GLN A 296 -7.18 16.08 11.43
C GLN A 296 -7.35 17.45 12.08
N ARG A 297 -6.36 18.34 11.87
CA ARG A 297 -6.32 19.68 12.49
C ARG A 297 -7.59 20.49 12.20
N VAL A 298 -8.13 20.36 10.99
CA VAL A 298 -9.37 21.04 10.56
C VAL A 298 -10.58 20.71 11.44
N ARG A 299 -10.61 19.52 12.08
CA ARG A 299 -11.70 19.14 12.98
C ARG A 299 -11.59 19.80 14.35
N ARG A 300 -10.40 20.25 14.76
CA ARG A 300 -10.16 20.73 16.13
C ARG A 300 -11.01 21.93 16.50
N GLU A 301 -11.27 22.83 15.56
CA GLU A 301 -12.15 23.98 15.78
C GLU A 301 -13.59 23.55 16.10
N GLY A 302 -14.12 22.57 15.37
CA GLY A 302 -15.45 22.01 15.65
C GLY A 302 -15.58 21.39 17.05
N TYR A 303 -14.47 20.92 17.60
CA TYR A 303 -14.36 20.42 18.96
C TYR A 303 -13.82 21.46 19.96
N ARG A 304 -13.78 22.75 19.58
CA ARG A 304 -13.29 23.85 20.42
C ARG A 304 -11.89 23.63 20.98
N TYR A 305 -11.05 22.94 20.22
CA TYR A 305 -9.69 22.54 20.62
C TYR A 305 -9.66 21.74 21.92
N GLN A 306 -10.72 20.97 22.20
CA GLN A 306 -10.79 20.05 23.34
C GLN A 306 -10.41 18.63 22.91
N GLU A 307 -9.73 17.94 23.82
CA GLU A 307 -9.43 16.53 23.66
C GLU A 307 -10.72 15.70 23.66
N GLN A 308 -10.79 14.73 22.76
CA GLN A 308 -11.94 13.84 22.59
C GLN A 308 -11.74 12.58 23.41
N SER A 309 -12.75 12.22 24.21
CA SER A 309 -12.71 11.05 25.06
C SER A 309 -12.74 9.76 24.23
N SER A 310 -11.95 8.76 24.64
CA SER A 310 -12.00 7.42 24.04
C SER A 310 -13.38 6.77 24.18
N SER A 311 -14.14 7.11 25.23
CA SER A 311 -15.48 6.57 25.47
C SER A 311 -16.48 6.95 24.37
N GLU A 312 -16.39 8.16 23.82
CA GLU A 312 -17.26 8.59 22.71
C GLU A 312 -16.94 7.81 21.43
N HIS A 313 -15.66 7.52 21.19
CA HIS A 313 -15.24 6.67 20.07
C HIS A 313 -15.71 5.22 20.25
N ILE A 314 -15.63 4.67 21.47
CA ILE A 314 -16.16 3.35 21.81
C ILE A 314 -17.67 3.28 21.54
N GLU A 315 -18.42 4.29 21.98
CA GLU A 315 -19.87 4.36 21.76
C GLU A 315 -20.22 4.42 20.25
N ASN A 316 -19.48 5.22 19.47
CA ASN A 316 -19.66 5.26 18.02
C ASN A 316 -19.32 3.94 17.33
N LEU A 317 -18.30 3.22 17.80
CA LEU A 317 -17.97 1.88 17.29
C LEU A 317 -19.05 0.85 17.64
N ASN A 318 -19.65 0.93 18.84
CA ASN A 318 -20.79 0.08 19.19
C ASN A 318 -22.00 0.36 18.28
N ARG A 319 -22.30 1.62 17.97
CA ARG A 319 -23.35 1.98 17.00
C ARG A 319 -23.04 1.49 15.60
N TYR A 320 -21.78 1.60 15.17
CA TYR A 320 -21.33 1.05 13.89
C TYR A 320 -21.59 -0.46 13.82
N LEU A 321 -21.30 -1.21 14.88
CA LEU A 321 -21.54 -2.65 14.93
C LEU A 321 -23.02 -3.00 14.76
N LEU A 322 -23.95 -2.15 15.23
CA LEU A 322 -25.40 -2.36 15.02
C LEU A 322 -25.81 -2.23 13.55
N ILE A 323 -25.06 -1.47 12.74
CA ILE A 323 -25.38 -1.22 11.33
C ILE A 323 -24.43 -1.91 10.36
N ALA A 324 -23.37 -2.58 10.83
CA ALA A 324 -22.30 -3.12 9.97
C ALA A 324 -22.81 -4.06 8.88
N SER A 325 -23.78 -4.92 9.19
CA SER A 325 -24.44 -5.81 8.22
C SER A 325 -25.23 -5.05 7.16
N SER A 326 -25.82 -3.90 7.52
CA SER A 326 -26.57 -3.03 6.59
C SER A 326 -25.66 -2.24 5.65
N VAL A 327 -24.37 -2.11 5.97
CA VAL A 327 -23.37 -1.45 5.12
C VAL A 327 -22.87 -2.37 4.01
N VAL A 328 -22.98 -3.69 4.19
CA VAL A 328 -22.59 -4.66 3.16
C VAL A 328 -23.53 -4.52 1.95
N PRO A 329 -23.00 -4.29 0.73
CA PRO A 329 -23.83 -4.20 -0.46
C PRO A 329 -24.65 -5.47 -0.68
N ARG A 330 -25.89 -5.30 -1.14
CA ARG A 330 -26.78 -6.43 -1.46
C ARG A 330 -26.37 -7.18 -2.72
N ASP A 331 -25.60 -6.52 -3.60
CA ASP A 331 -25.08 -7.13 -4.81
C ASP A 331 -23.97 -8.15 -4.47
N PRO A 332 -24.17 -9.45 -4.77
CA PRO A 332 -23.16 -10.47 -4.54
C PRO A 332 -21.85 -10.19 -5.30
N ALA A 333 -21.91 -9.50 -6.44
CA ALA A 333 -20.74 -9.10 -7.21
C ALA A 333 -19.82 -8.14 -6.44
N LEU A 334 -20.30 -7.49 -5.38
CA LEU A 334 -19.47 -6.64 -4.53
C LEU A 334 -18.96 -7.35 -3.27
N SER A 335 -19.52 -8.53 -2.94
CA SER A 335 -19.24 -9.23 -1.69
C SER A 335 -18.24 -10.39 -1.82
N HIS A 336 -17.91 -10.82 -3.05
CA HIS A 336 -16.86 -11.81 -3.29
C HIS A 336 -15.49 -11.29 -2.86
N PHE A 337 -14.54 -12.16 -2.58
CA PHE A 337 -13.19 -11.75 -2.18
C PHE A 337 -12.25 -11.72 -3.38
N SER A 338 -11.56 -10.59 -3.54
CA SER A 338 -10.58 -10.34 -4.60
C SER A 338 -9.31 -9.74 -4.01
N ILE A 339 -8.28 -9.61 -4.83
CA ILE A 339 -7.03 -8.93 -4.48
C ILE A 339 -6.82 -7.72 -5.38
N ARG A 340 -6.20 -6.69 -4.81
CA ARG A 340 -5.75 -5.49 -5.51
C ARG A 340 -4.34 -5.15 -5.05
N HIS A 341 -3.57 -4.50 -5.91
CA HIS A 341 -2.26 -3.99 -5.54
C HIS A 341 -2.37 -3.00 -4.35
N PRO A 342 -1.61 -3.19 -3.26
CA PRO A 342 -1.77 -2.39 -2.03
C PRO A 342 -1.32 -0.94 -2.17
N ASP A 343 -0.33 -0.68 -3.03
CA ASP A 343 0.24 0.66 -3.26
C ASP A 343 0.60 0.87 -4.74
N LEU A 344 -0.42 0.96 -5.60
CA LEU A 344 -0.21 1.11 -7.05
C LEU A 344 0.18 2.56 -7.40
N GLN A 345 1.45 2.88 -7.17
CA GLN A 345 2.06 4.16 -7.52
C GLN A 345 3.12 4.00 -8.61
N GLN A 346 3.45 5.10 -9.30
CA GLN A 346 4.40 5.12 -10.42
C GLN A 346 5.78 4.54 -10.08
N ASN A 347 6.24 4.66 -8.82
CA ASN A 347 7.51 4.08 -8.37
C ASN A 347 7.52 2.54 -8.31
N ASN A 348 6.32 1.94 -8.23
CA ASN A 348 6.11 0.50 -8.12
C ASN A 348 5.77 -0.15 -9.48
N ILE A 349 5.81 0.64 -10.56
CA ILE A 349 5.53 0.19 -11.92
C ILE A 349 6.81 0.31 -12.74
N VAL A 350 7.21 -0.78 -13.37
CA VAL A 350 8.32 -0.79 -14.34
C VAL A 350 7.77 -0.83 -15.73
N VAL A 351 8.27 0.08 -16.56
CA VAL A 351 7.98 0.13 -17.97
C VAL A 351 9.23 -0.10 -18.79
N SER A 352 9.03 -0.58 -20.01
CA SER A 352 10.08 -0.70 -21.02
C SER A 352 9.53 -0.26 -22.37
N ARG A 353 10.44 0.19 -23.24
CA ARG A 353 10.13 0.62 -24.59
C ARG A 353 11.14 0.00 -25.55
N SER A 354 10.64 -0.73 -26.53
CA SER A 354 11.45 -1.13 -27.68
C SER A 354 11.44 -0.02 -28.73
N PRO A 355 12.49 0.09 -29.58
CA PRO A 355 12.46 1.00 -30.71
C PRO A 355 11.22 0.73 -31.57
N ASN A 356 10.42 1.78 -31.83
CA ASN A 356 9.16 1.73 -32.58
C ASN A 356 7.97 1.04 -31.90
N SER A 357 8.00 0.80 -30.58
CA SER A 357 6.83 0.35 -29.81
C SER A 357 6.34 1.40 -28.83
N ASP A 358 5.09 1.25 -28.39
CA ASP A 358 4.57 1.91 -27.20
C ASP A 358 5.29 1.41 -25.94
N TRP A 359 5.19 2.19 -24.87
CA TRP A 359 5.61 1.78 -23.53
C TRP A 359 4.80 0.58 -23.06
N GLN A 360 5.49 -0.43 -22.54
CA GLN A 360 4.89 -1.65 -21.99
C GLN A 360 5.14 -1.75 -20.50
N VAL A 361 4.12 -2.08 -19.72
CA VAL A 361 4.25 -2.41 -18.30
C VAL A 361 4.83 -3.82 -18.18
N ILE A 362 6.06 -3.92 -17.67
CA ILE A 362 6.80 -5.17 -17.60
C ILE A 362 6.93 -5.74 -16.19
N SER A 363 6.66 -4.95 -15.14
CA SER A 363 6.66 -5.45 -13.77
C SER A 363 5.89 -4.55 -12.80
N LEU A 364 5.25 -5.17 -11.81
CA LEU A 364 4.66 -4.54 -10.63
C LEU A 364 5.38 -4.99 -9.35
N PHE A 365 5.81 -4.03 -8.54
CA PHE A 365 6.56 -4.26 -7.31
C PHE A 365 5.77 -3.86 -6.06
N ASP A 366 6.26 -4.29 -4.90
CA ASP A 366 5.78 -3.87 -3.59
C ASP A 366 4.39 -4.40 -3.23
N TRP A 367 4.34 -5.73 -3.05
CA TRP A 367 3.15 -6.46 -2.63
C TRP A 367 3.05 -6.59 -1.10
N GLN A 368 3.88 -5.87 -0.37
CA GLN A 368 3.84 -5.84 1.09
C GLN A 368 2.48 -5.30 1.56
N HIS A 369 1.94 -5.93 2.61
CA HIS A 369 0.62 -5.60 3.16
C HIS A 369 -0.56 -5.79 2.19
N ALA A 370 -0.38 -6.55 1.10
CA ALA A 370 -1.48 -6.96 0.24
C ALA A 370 -2.56 -7.72 1.01
N SER A 371 -3.81 -7.46 0.66
CA SER A 371 -4.96 -7.98 1.37
C SER A 371 -6.04 -8.41 0.40
N ILE A 372 -6.71 -9.49 0.76
CA ILE A 372 -7.85 -10.04 0.08
C ILE A 372 -9.09 -9.51 0.79
N LEU A 373 -9.91 -8.73 0.08
CA LEU A 373 -11.08 -8.08 0.63
C LEU A 373 -12.19 -8.03 -0.43
N PRO A 374 -13.44 -7.76 -0.01
CA PRO A 374 -14.51 -7.50 -0.95
C PRO A 374 -14.25 -6.25 -1.80
N PRO A 375 -14.62 -6.22 -3.09
CA PRO A 375 -14.46 -5.07 -3.97
C PRO A 375 -14.94 -3.74 -3.38
N PHE A 376 -16.04 -3.70 -2.63
CA PHE A 376 -16.51 -2.45 -2.02
C PHE A 376 -15.57 -1.89 -0.93
N LEU A 377 -14.63 -2.70 -0.42
CA LEU A 377 -13.57 -2.28 0.49
C LEU A 377 -12.22 -2.05 -0.21
N LEU A 378 -12.03 -2.61 -1.42
CA LEU A 378 -10.81 -2.44 -2.23
C LEU A 378 -10.90 -1.26 -3.21
N ALA A 379 -12.11 -0.93 -3.65
CA ALA A 379 -12.37 0.08 -4.65
C ALA A 379 -11.93 1.46 -4.16
N GLY A 380 -11.05 2.08 -4.93
CA GLY A 380 -10.56 3.43 -4.69
C GLY A 380 -9.78 3.91 -5.90
N ILE A 381 -9.87 5.20 -6.22
CA ILE A 381 -9.08 5.78 -7.31
C ILE A 381 -7.61 5.79 -6.87
N PRO A 382 -6.65 5.27 -7.66
CA PRO A 382 -5.24 5.39 -7.32
C PRO A 382 -4.87 6.88 -7.18
N GLU A 383 -4.58 7.31 -5.95
CA GLU A 383 -4.41 8.74 -5.60
C GLU A 383 -3.35 9.47 -6.44
N ARG A 384 -2.43 8.75 -7.10
CA ARG A 384 -1.28 9.30 -7.83
C ARG A 384 -1.29 9.07 -9.35
N LEU A 385 -2.29 8.36 -9.89
CA LEU A 385 -2.52 8.31 -11.35
C LEU A 385 -3.49 9.41 -11.79
N ALA A 386 -4.22 10.01 -10.85
CA ALA A 386 -4.86 11.30 -11.07
C ALA A 386 -3.75 12.35 -11.27
N ALA A 387 -3.77 13.01 -12.43
CA ALA A 387 -2.75 13.94 -12.88
C ALA A 387 -2.44 15.05 -11.86
N ALA A 388 -1.28 15.68 -12.06
CA ALA A 388 -0.77 16.87 -11.37
C ALA A 388 -1.64 18.14 -11.56
N SER A 389 -2.95 18.03 -11.37
CA SER A 389 -3.93 19.10 -11.39
C SER A 389 -4.86 19.00 -10.19
N SER A 390 -4.29 18.94 -8.98
CA SER A 390 -5.05 19.23 -7.76
C SER A 390 -4.12 19.80 -6.69
N THR A 391 -3.56 20.99 -6.96
CA THR A 391 -3.13 21.87 -5.89
C THR A 391 -4.35 22.60 -5.33
N THR A 392 -5.33 21.86 -4.83
CA THR A 392 -6.36 22.38 -3.95
C THR A 392 -6.69 21.30 -2.95
N ALA A 393 -6.63 21.71 -1.69
CA ALA A 393 -7.03 20.92 -0.55
C ALA A 393 -8.42 20.31 -0.77
N SER A 394 -8.56 19.06 -0.32
CA SER A 394 -9.80 18.46 0.18
C SER A 394 -11.09 19.24 -0.11
N ASP A 395 -11.85 18.82 -1.12
CA ASP A 395 -13.31 18.91 -1.08
C ASP A 395 -13.92 17.71 -1.83
N PRO A 396 -14.94 17.01 -1.29
CA PRO A 396 -15.43 15.74 -1.85
C PRO A 396 -16.58 15.89 -2.87
N TRP A 397 -16.86 17.08 -3.41
CA TRP A 397 -17.91 17.24 -4.42
C TRP A 397 -17.56 18.31 -5.47
N GLU A 398 -17.67 17.91 -6.74
CA GLU A 398 -17.51 18.68 -8.00
C GLU A 398 -16.06 19.06 -8.37
N GLY A 399 -15.53 18.79 -9.57
CA GLY A 399 -16.08 18.28 -10.83
C GLY A 399 -14.92 17.84 -11.76
N GLU A 400 -15.27 17.41 -12.97
CA GLU A 400 -14.37 16.95 -14.06
C GLU A 400 -13.84 15.50 -14.01
N THR A 401 -14.66 14.55 -13.55
CA THR A 401 -14.38 13.10 -13.68
C THR A 401 -15.27 12.39 -14.71
N LEU A 402 -15.87 13.11 -15.67
CA LEU A 402 -16.80 12.49 -16.63
C LEU A 402 -16.08 11.58 -17.64
N ALA A 403 -14.89 11.96 -18.13
CA ALA A 403 -14.15 11.17 -19.13
C ALA A 403 -13.62 9.85 -18.57
N LEU A 404 -13.13 9.85 -17.32
CA LEU A 404 -12.68 8.64 -16.61
C LEU A 404 -13.83 7.71 -16.24
N LYS A 405 -15.01 8.27 -15.89
CA LYS A 405 -16.22 7.49 -15.62
C LYS A 405 -16.76 6.82 -16.90
N VAL A 406 -16.74 7.54 -18.03
CA VAL A 406 -17.16 6.97 -19.33
C VAL A 406 -16.21 5.87 -19.79
N ALA A 407 -14.88 6.09 -19.69
CA ALA A 407 -13.90 5.08 -20.08
C ALA A 407 -13.94 3.81 -19.22
N LEU A 408 -14.27 3.92 -17.92
CA LEU A 408 -14.45 2.74 -17.06
C LEU A 408 -15.74 1.97 -17.38
N ILE A 409 -16.83 2.67 -17.72
CA ILE A 409 -18.11 2.05 -18.08
C ILE A 409 -17.99 1.33 -19.43
N GLU A 410 -17.37 1.95 -20.43
CA GLU A 410 -17.15 1.36 -21.76
C GLU A 410 -16.21 0.14 -21.73
N ALA A 411 -15.30 0.06 -20.75
CA ALA A 411 -14.39 -1.07 -20.57
C ALA A 411 -15.05 -2.28 -19.87
N THR A 412 -16.17 -2.08 -19.18
CA THR A 412 -16.91 -3.17 -18.50
C THR A 412 -18.07 -3.74 -19.32
N GLU A 413 -18.41 -3.12 -20.45
CA GLU A 413 -19.55 -3.50 -21.29
C GLU A 413 -19.17 -4.24 -22.60
N ASN A 414 -17.92 -4.73 -22.76
CA ASN A 414 -17.52 -5.59 -23.89
C ASN A 414 -16.89 -6.92 -23.47
#